data_AF-A0A1C4VP15-F1
#
_entry.id   AF-A0A1C4VP15-F1
#
_cell.length_a   1.000
_cell.length_b   1.000
_cell.length_c   1.000
_cell.angle_alpha   90.00
_cell.angle_beta   90.00
_cell.angle_gamma   90.00
#
_symmetry.space_group_name_H-M   'P 1'
#
loop_
_entity.id
_entity.type
_entity.pdbx_description
1 polymer ?
#
loop_
_entity_poly.entity_id
_entity_poly.type
_entity_poly.pdbx_seq_one_letter_code
_entity_poly.pdbx_strand_id
1 'polypeptide(L)'
;MSAKAERLHLRIDEQQKALLEAASEAAGDSVSTFVLKAATEAAADVLADRRAFLLDEEAWRVFDEALQGPAQDVAGLRELLTGPTVLDPPNDGASR
;
A
#
# COMPACT_ATOMS: atom_id res chain seq x y z
N MET A 1 21.72 5.78 -4.77
CA MET A 1 20.50 6.59 -5.02
C MET A 1 20.11 6.39 -6.47
N SER A 2 19.11 5.56 -6.75
CA SER A 2 18.63 5.38 -8.12
C SER A 2 17.77 6.59 -8.49
N ALA A 3 18.16 7.33 -9.52
CA ALA A 3 17.33 8.42 -10.04
C ALA A 3 16.03 7.83 -10.60
N LYS A 4 14.88 8.48 -10.36
CA LYS A 4 13.59 8.16 -11.01
C LYS A 4 13.79 8.28 -12.54
N ALA A 5 14.12 7.17 -13.20
CA ALA A 5 14.53 7.15 -14.60
C ALA A 5 13.36 6.97 -15.58
N GLU A 6 12.25 6.42 -15.11
CA GLU A 6 11.07 6.15 -15.92
C GLU A 6 10.15 7.37 -15.99
N ARG A 7 9.72 7.73 -17.21
CA ARG A 7 8.85 8.87 -17.47
C ARG A 7 7.46 8.40 -17.88
N LEU A 8 6.44 8.95 -17.26
CA LEU A 8 5.04 8.74 -17.62
C LEU A 8 4.56 9.92 -18.49
N HIS A 9 4.22 9.64 -19.75
CA HIS A 9 3.66 10.64 -20.67
C HIS A 9 2.13 10.44 -20.76
N LEU A 10 1.36 11.45 -20.33
CA LEU A 10 -0.10 11.44 -20.37
C LEU A 10 -0.61 12.54 -21.29
N ARG A 11 -1.69 12.26 -22.02
CA ARG A 11 -2.47 13.26 -22.75
C ARG A 11 -3.70 13.57 -21.93
N ILE A 12 -3.94 14.85 -21.71
CA ILE A 12 -5.09 15.35 -20.98
C ILE A 12 -5.73 16.49 -21.77
N ASP A 13 -7.03 16.67 -21.60
CA ASP A 13 -7.73 17.85 -22.09
C ASP A 13 -7.59 19.05 -21.13
N GLU A 14 -8.12 20.21 -21.53
CA GLU A 14 -8.02 21.45 -20.75
C GLU A 14 -8.75 21.36 -19.39
N GLN A 15 -9.88 20.65 -19.35
CA GLN A 15 -10.67 20.51 -18.13
C GLN A 15 -9.96 19.61 -17.12
N GLN A 16 -9.38 18.51 -17.58
CA GLN A 16 -8.56 17.61 -16.77
C GLN A 16 -7.33 18.34 -16.22
N LYS A 17 -6.66 19.15 -17.06
CA LYS A 17 -5.51 19.95 -16.62
C LYS A 17 -5.89 20.92 -15.50
N ALA A 18 -6.95 21.71 -15.70
CA ALA A 18 -7.39 22.69 -14.71
C ALA A 18 -7.79 22.03 -13.38
N LEU A 19 -8.44 20.86 -13.45
CA LEU A 19 -8.81 20.09 -12.26
C LEU A 19 -7.58 19.59 -11.49
N LEU A 20 -6.59 19.03 -12.18
CA LEU A 20 -5.37 18.52 -11.56
C LEU A 20 -4.52 19.64 -10.95
N GLU A 21 -4.46 20.80 -11.62
CA GLU A 21 -3.79 22.00 -11.10
C GLU A 21 -4.44 22.47 -9.80
N ALA A 22 -5.76 22.66 -9.79
CA ALA A 22 -6.49 23.10 -8.59
C ALA A 22 -6.37 22.10 -7.43
N ALA A 23 -6.44 20.79 -7.71
CA ALA A 23 -6.28 19.75 -6.70
C ALA A 23 -4.86 19.71 -6.12
N SER A 24 -3.83 19.88 -6.97
CA SER A 24 -2.44 19.94 -6.52
C SER A 24 -2.17 21.17 -5.65
N GLU A 25 -2.74 22.33 -6.00
CA GLU A 25 -2.62 23.55 -5.21
C GLU A 25 -3.26 23.39 -3.83
N ALA A 26 -4.48 22.82 -3.78
CA ALA A 26 -5.15 22.53 -2.52
C ALA A 26 -4.39 21.52 -1.64
N ALA A 27 -3.64 20.59 -2.25
CA ALA A 27 -2.80 19.64 -1.55
C ALA A 27 -1.42 20.19 -1.15
N GLY A 28 -1.02 21.37 -1.65
CA GLY A 28 0.31 21.94 -1.44
C GLY A 28 1.42 21.20 -2.21
N ASP A 29 1.06 20.47 -3.26
CA ASP A 29 1.95 19.64 -4.07
C ASP A 29 2.10 20.19 -5.49
N SER A 30 3.17 19.77 -6.19
CA SER A 30 3.22 19.96 -7.65
C SER A 30 2.22 19.04 -8.34
N VAL A 31 1.71 19.42 -9.52
CA VAL A 31 0.81 18.57 -10.33
C VAL A 31 1.40 17.17 -10.52
N SER A 32 2.70 17.07 -10.84
CA SER A 32 3.38 15.78 -11.02
C SER A 32 3.41 14.95 -9.74
N THR A 33 3.65 15.58 -8.58
CA THR A 33 3.65 14.90 -7.28
C THR A 33 2.26 14.40 -6.94
N PHE A 34 1.25 15.27 -7.07
CA PHE A 34 -0.14 14.96 -6.81
C PHE A 34 -0.64 13.79 -7.66
N VAL A 35 -0.43 13.87 -8.98
CA VAL A 35 -0.84 12.82 -9.92
C VAL A 35 -0.14 11.50 -9.61
N LEU A 36 1.17 11.52 -9.35
CA LEU A 36 1.91 10.30 -9.04
C LEU A 36 1.42 9.65 -7.74
N LYS A 37 1.16 10.46 -6.71
CA LYS A 37 0.63 9.99 -5.43
C LYS A 37 -0.74 9.35 -5.62
N ALA A 38 -1.69 10.08 -6.22
CA ALA A 38 -3.05 9.59 -6.44
C ALA A 38 -3.07 8.33 -7.32
N ALA A 39 -2.25 8.28 -8.38
CA ALA A 39 -2.16 7.10 -9.23
C ALA A 39 -1.55 5.90 -8.49
N THR A 40 -0.59 6.12 -7.59
CA THR A 40 0.03 5.06 -6.79
C THR A 40 -0.94 4.51 -5.75
N GLU A 41 -1.68 5.38 -5.07
CA GLU A 41 -2.73 5.00 -4.11
C GLU A 41 -3.81 4.18 -4.83
N ALA A 42 -4.34 4.68 -5.95
CA ALA A 42 -5.32 3.94 -6.74
C ALA A 42 -4.80 2.58 -7.24
N ALA A 43 -3.52 2.51 -7.66
CA ALA A 43 -2.90 1.24 -8.04
C ALA A 43 -2.80 0.27 -6.86
N ALA A 44 -2.44 0.77 -5.67
CA ALA A 44 -2.39 -0.04 -4.46
C ALA A 44 -3.78 -0.58 -4.08
N ASP A 45 -4.82 0.24 -4.16
CA ASP A 45 -6.21 -0.17 -3.88
C ASP A 45 -6.67 -1.25 -4.85
N VAL A 46 -6.42 -1.07 -6.16
CA VAL A 46 -6.75 -2.08 -7.18
C VAL A 46 -6.03 -3.41 -6.92
N LEU A 47 -4.78 -3.36 -6.45
CA LEU A 47 -4.02 -4.56 -6.09
C LEU A 47 -4.50 -5.18 -4.78
N ALA A 48 -4.92 -4.38 -3.80
CA ALA A 48 -5.46 -4.85 -2.53
C ALA A 48 -6.83 -5.54 -2.70
N ASP A 49 -7.66 -5.01 -3.59
CA ASP A 49 -8.95 -5.61 -3.96
C ASP A 49 -8.81 -6.91 -4.77
N ARG A 50 -7.59 -7.27 -5.18
CA ARG A 50 -7.33 -8.49 -5.93
C ARG A 50 -7.56 -9.73 -5.06
N ARG A 51 -8.65 -10.44 -5.32
CA ARG A 51 -9.04 -11.67 -4.60
C ARG A 51 -8.37 -12.95 -5.12
N ALA A 52 -7.71 -12.90 -6.26
CA ALA A 52 -7.13 -14.08 -6.90
C ALA A 52 -5.65 -13.86 -7.24
N PHE A 53 -4.78 -14.67 -6.63
CA PHE A 53 -3.36 -14.72 -6.94
C PHE A 53 -3.13 -15.89 -7.89
N LEU A 54 -2.69 -15.57 -9.11
CA LEU A 54 -2.30 -16.58 -10.09
C LEU A 54 -0.83 -16.90 -9.82
N LEU A 55 -0.55 -18.15 -9.47
CA LEU A 55 0.79 -18.67 -9.29
C LEU A 55 1.16 -19.48 -10.53
N ASP A 56 2.40 -19.33 -11.00
CA ASP A 56 2.98 -20.30 -11.91
C ASP A 56 3.32 -21.60 -11.16
N GLU A 57 3.79 -22.62 -11.89
CA GLU A 57 4.02 -23.94 -11.32
C GLU A 57 5.12 -23.94 -10.23
N GLU A 58 6.13 -23.08 -10.37
CA GLU A 58 7.20 -22.94 -9.38
C GLU A 58 6.68 -22.28 -8.10
N ALA A 59 5.99 -21.15 -8.23
CA ALA A 59 5.39 -20.45 -7.10
C ALA A 59 4.31 -21.29 -6.40
N TRP A 60 3.55 -22.08 -7.15
CA TRP A 60 2.56 -23.01 -6.60
C TRP A 60 3.22 -24.08 -5.72
N ARG A 61 4.32 -24.70 -6.19
CA ARG A 61 5.05 -25.70 -5.40
C ARG A 61 5.59 -25.12 -4.09
N VAL A 62 6.19 -23.93 -4.15
CA VAL A 62 6.72 -23.25 -2.95
C VAL A 62 5.58 -22.95 -1.95
N PHE A 63 4.44 -22.50 -2.47
CA PHE A 63 3.26 -22.22 -1.66
C PHE A 63 2.70 -23.49 -1.00
N ASP A 64 2.54 -24.57 -1.76
CA ASP A 64 2.03 -25.85 -1.26
C ASP A 64 2.97 -26.46 -0.20
N GLU A 65 4.28 -26.44 -0.44
CA GLU A 65 5.26 -26.91 0.54
C GLU A 65 5.20 -26.11 1.85
N ALA A 66 5.03 -24.79 1.76
CA ALA A 66 4.88 -23.92 2.93
C ALA A 66 3.60 -24.23 3.73
N LEU A 67 2.51 -24.66 3.07
CA LEU A 67 1.27 -25.06 3.75
C LEU A 67 1.37 -26.41 4.46
N GLN A 68 2.17 -27.33 3.93
CA GLN A 68 2.38 -28.65 4.56
C GLN A 68 3.34 -28.59 5.75
N GLY A 69 4.13 -27.52 5.88
CA GLY A 69 5.07 -27.32 6.97
C GLY A 69 4.38 -27.12 8.33
N PRO A 70 5.01 -27.54 9.44
CA PRO A 70 4.52 -27.20 10.77
C PRO A 70 4.57 -25.68 10.98
N ALA A 71 3.60 -25.15 11.73
CA ALA A 71 3.58 -23.73 12.08
C ALA A 71 4.91 -23.34 12.73
N GLN A 72 5.56 -22.33 12.17
CA GLN A 72 6.81 -21.81 12.69
C GLN A 72 6.55 -20.63 13.61
N ASP A 73 7.38 -20.52 14.63
CA ASP A 73 7.39 -19.35 15.47
C ASP A 73 7.99 -18.15 14.73
N VAL A 74 7.17 -17.13 14.50
CA VAL A 74 7.61 -15.85 13.95
C VAL A 74 7.62 -14.84 15.10
N ALA A 75 8.81 -14.58 15.66
CA ALA A 75 8.98 -13.74 16.84
C ALA A 75 8.29 -12.37 16.72
N GLY A 76 8.43 -11.70 15.57
CA GLY A 76 7.76 -10.42 15.31
C GLY A 76 6.22 -10.53 15.21
N LEU A 77 5.70 -11.67 14.72
CA LEU A 77 4.25 -11.90 14.70
C LEU A 77 3.71 -12.14 16.10
N ARG A 78 4.44 -12.88 16.95
CA ARG A 78 4.10 -13.00 18.36
C ARG A 78 4.07 -11.64 19.04
N GLU A 79 5.12 -10.84 18.90
CA GLU A 79 5.18 -9.50 19.48
C GLU A 79 3.99 -8.65 19.03
N LEU A 80 3.71 -8.62 17.73
CA LEU A 80 2.57 -7.90 17.16
C LEU A 80 1.22 -8.35 17.74
N LEU A 81 1.00 -9.67 17.86
CA LEU A 81 -0.27 -10.23 18.35
C LEU A 81 -0.44 -10.16 19.86
N THR A 82 0.65 -10.01 20.62
CA THR A 82 0.62 -9.83 22.08
C THR A 82 0.68 -8.37 22.52
N GLY A 83 1.01 -7.46 21.60
CA GLY A 83 1.04 -6.03 21.85
C GLY A 83 -0.35 -5.39 21.81
N PRO A 84 -0.50 -4.21 22.42
CA PRO A 84 -1.73 -3.44 22.31
C PRO A 84 -1.97 -3.03 20.86
N THR A 85 -3.22 -3.15 20.42
CA THR A 85 -3.70 -2.85 19.07
C THR A 85 -4.54 -1.57 19.08
N VAL A 86 -4.82 -1.04 17.89
CA VAL A 86 -5.74 0.10 17.70
C VAL A 86 -7.19 -0.21 18.08
N LEU A 87 -7.52 -1.49 18.29
CA LEU A 87 -8.84 -1.95 18.71
C LEU A 87 -8.95 -2.12 20.22
N ASP A 88 -7.83 -2.06 20.94
CA ASP A 88 -7.85 -2.11 22.40
C ASP A 88 -8.32 -0.77 22.98
N PRO A 89 -9.07 -0.79 24.09
CA PRO A 89 -9.46 0.45 24.75
C PRO A 89 -8.19 1.22 25.15
N PRO A 90 -8.19 2.55 25.01
CA PRO A 90 -7.04 3.34 25.42
C PRO A 90 -6.72 3.02 26.87
N ASN A 91 -5.45 2.66 27.11
CA ASN A 91 -4.97 2.39 28.45
C ASN A 91 -4.87 3.73 29.19
N ASP A 92 -6.00 4.18 29.72
CA ASP A 92 -6.12 5.38 30.53
C ASP A 92 -5.52 5.11 31.92
N GLY A 93 -4.21 4.84 31.96
CA GLY A 93 -3.40 4.74 33.15
C GLY A 93 -3.14 6.08 33.84
N ALA A 94 -4.11 7.01 33.80
CA ALA A 94 -4.09 8.25 34.54
C ALA A 94 -5.23 8.25 35.57
N SER A 95 -5.09 7.42 36.60
CA SER A 95 -5.79 7.62 37.87
C SER A 95 -4.78 7.71 39.01
N ARG A 96 -4.54 8.98 39.38
CA ARG A 96 -4.04 9.52 40.66
C ARG A 96 -2.56 9.39 40.97
#